data_AF-Q6T9T6-F1
#
_entry.id   AF-Q6T9T6-F1
#
_cell.length_a   1.000
_cell.length_b   1.000
_cell.length_c   1.000
_cell.angle_alpha   90.00
_cell.angle_beta   90.00
_cell.angle_gamma   90.00
#
_symmetry.space_group_name_H-M   'P 1'
#
loop_
_entity.id
_entity.type
_entity.pdbx_description
1 polymer ?
#
loop_
_entity_poly.entity_id
_entity_poly.type
_entity_poly.pdbx_seq_one_letter_code
_entity_poly.pdbx_strand_id
1 'polypeptide(L)'
;AKIVYNEIQYQFTGASFLQDVRETFNKGCQLQLQQQLLHDTVGNDVEFSNINKGINIIKSRLRSKKVLIVIDDVDRLQQLESVAGSPKWFGPGSTIIITTRDQHLLVEYGVTISHKATELHYEEALQLFSQHAFKQNVPKEDYVDLSNCMIQYAQGFPLALKVLG
;
A
#
# COMPACT_ATOMS: atom_id res chain seq x y z
N ALA A 1 -2.64 1.80 3.91
CA ALA A 1 -1.26 1.93 3.38
C ALA A 1 -0.88 3.37 3.02
N LYS A 2 -1.61 4.05 2.12
CA LYS A 2 -1.26 5.42 1.67
C LYS A 2 -1.14 6.47 2.77
N ILE A 3 -2.03 6.43 3.77
CA ILE A 3 -1.97 7.33 4.93
C ILE A 3 -0.65 7.13 5.70
N VAL A 4 -0.37 5.90 6.11
CA VAL A 4 0.89 5.52 6.78
C VAL A 4 2.12 5.93 5.97
N TYR A 5 2.11 5.69 4.65
CA TYR A 5 3.19 6.11 3.76
C TYR A 5 3.46 7.62 3.86
N ASN A 6 2.41 8.44 3.73
CA ASN A 6 2.52 9.90 3.79
C ASN A 6 3.06 10.37 5.14
N GLU A 7 2.68 9.69 6.24
CA GLU A 7 3.08 10.03 7.61
C GLU A 7 4.51 9.66 7.97
N ILE A 8 5.12 8.64 7.33
CA ILE A 8 6.44 8.16 7.77
C ILE A 8 7.54 8.32 6.72
N GLN A 9 7.21 8.65 5.46
CA GLN A 9 8.19 8.72 4.37
C GLN A 9 9.38 9.66 4.64
N TYR A 10 9.18 10.76 5.38
CA TYR A 10 10.23 11.74 5.68
C TYR A 10 11.36 11.16 6.55
N GLN A 11 11.16 10.01 7.19
CA GLN A 11 12.15 9.34 8.03
C GLN A 11 13.17 8.51 7.21
N PHE A 12 13.01 8.47 5.89
CA PHE A 12 13.78 7.66 4.96
C PHE A 12 14.50 8.54 3.92
N THR A 13 15.59 8.02 3.36
CA THR A 13 16.40 8.72 2.33
C THR A 13 15.76 8.69 0.95
N GLY A 14 14.74 7.86 0.78
CA GLY A 14 13.95 7.71 -0.44
C GLY A 14 12.72 6.88 -0.11
N ALA A 15 11.59 7.21 -0.72
CA ALA A 15 10.32 6.55 -0.46
C ALA A 15 9.55 6.37 -1.75
N SER A 16 8.92 5.22 -1.96
CA SER A 16 8.06 4.98 -3.13
C SER A 16 6.79 4.23 -2.73
N PHE A 17 5.67 4.66 -3.30
CA PHE A 17 4.38 4.01 -3.18
C PHE A 17 3.99 3.42 -4.53
N LEU A 18 4.18 2.11 -4.68
CA LEU A 18 3.81 1.35 -5.86
C LEU A 18 2.34 0.95 -5.74
N GLN A 19 1.47 1.74 -6.35
CA GLN A 19 0.02 1.56 -6.28
C GLN A 19 -0.47 0.49 -7.27
N ASP A 20 -1.51 -0.25 -6.90
CA ASP A 20 -2.27 -1.17 -7.79
C ASP A 20 -1.34 -2.09 -8.61
N VAL A 21 -0.41 -2.76 -7.92
CA VAL A 21 0.66 -3.55 -8.56
C VAL A 21 0.08 -4.68 -9.40
N ARG A 22 -0.94 -5.39 -8.90
CA ARG A 22 -1.66 -6.41 -9.67
C ARG A 22 -2.21 -5.86 -10.99
N GLU A 23 -2.87 -4.71 -10.97
CA GLU A 23 -3.45 -4.12 -12.18
C GLU A 23 -2.36 -3.70 -13.16
N THR A 24 -1.31 -3.04 -12.67
CA THR A 24 -0.16 -2.63 -13.49
C THR A 24 0.53 -3.82 -14.17
N PHE A 25 0.68 -4.95 -13.46
CA PHE A 25 1.21 -6.18 -14.03
C PHE A 25 0.30 -6.78 -15.09
N ASN A 26 -1.02 -6.82 -14.85
CA ASN A 26 -1.98 -7.35 -15.82
C ASN A 26 -2.02 -6.53 -17.12
N LYS A 27 -1.66 -5.24 -17.06
CA LYS A 27 -1.49 -4.38 -18.24
C LYS A 27 -0.14 -4.56 -18.97
N GLY A 28 0.76 -5.40 -18.45
CA GLY A 28 2.10 -5.59 -19.01
C GLY A 28 3.07 -4.45 -18.70
N CYS A 29 2.73 -3.59 -17.73
CA CYS A 29 3.46 -2.37 -17.40
C CYS A 29 4.47 -2.56 -16.24
N GLN A 30 4.89 -3.79 -15.95
CA GLN A 30 5.82 -4.09 -14.84
C GLN A 30 7.15 -3.31 -14.86
N LEU A 31 7.62 -2.88 -16.05
CA LEU A 31 8.83 -2.06 -16.16
C LEU A 31 8.64 -0.68 -15.53
N GLN A 32 7.45 -0.11 -15.66
CA GLN A 32 7.13 1.22 -15.15
C GLN A 32 7.20 1.24 -13.62
N LEU A 33 6.84 0.14 -12.94
CA LEU A 33 6.98 0.02 -11.49
C LEU A 33 8.44 0.09 -11.03
N GLN A 34 9.34 -0.58 -11.75
CA GLN A 34 10.77 -0.53 -11.44
C GLN A 34 11.37 0.86 -11.72
N GLN A 35 10.92 1.52 -12.80
CA GLN A 35 11.34 2.87 -13.14
C GLN A 35 10.85 3.88 -12.10
N GLN A 36 9.57 3.80 -11.72
CA GLN A 36 8.98 4.60 -10.66
C GLN A 36 9.74 4.41 -9.34
N LEU A 37 9.98 3.15 -8.93
CA LEU A 37 10.72 2.87 -7.69
C LEU A 37 12.10 3.56 -7.68
N LEU A 38 12.84 3.49 -8.79
CA LEU A 38 14.14 4.12 -8.91
C LEU A 38 14.06 5.65 -8.92
N HIS A 39 13.10 6.21 -9.65
CA HIS A 39 12.85 7.64 -9.69
C HIS A 39 12.55 8.17 -8.27
N ASP A 40 11.59 7.56 -7.58
CA ASP A 40 11.12 8.02 -6.27
C ASP A 40 12.19 7.87 -5.16
N THR A 41 13.08 6.87 -5.26
CA THR A 41 14.09 6.58 -4.21
C THR A 41 15.49 7.12 -4.51
N VAL A 42 15.82 7.36 -5.78
CA VAL A 42 17.15 7.79 -6.23
C VAL A 42 17.11 9.17 -6.89
N GLY A 43 15.95 9.64 -7.34
CA GLY A 43 15.80 10.93 -8.01
C GLY A 43 16.39 10.97 -9.43
N ASN A 44 16.52 9.81 -10.08
CA ASN A 44 17.03 9.72 -11.45
C ASN A 44 16.07 8.91 -12.33
N ASP A 45 15.79 9.45 -13.51
CA ASP A 45 15.15 8.68 -14.58
C ASP A 45 16.16 7.67 -15.13
N VAL A 46 15.88 6.38 -14.90
CA VAL A 46 16.72 5.31 -15.42
C VAL A 46 15.89 4.52 -16.43
N GLU A 47 16.25 4.66 -17.70
CA GLU A 47 15.69 3.82 -18.76
C GLU A 47 16.41 2.49 -18.84
N PHE A 48 15.65 1.40 -18.90
CA PHE A 48 16.15 0.07 -19.18
C PHE A 48 15.11 -0.73 -19.94
N SER A 49 15.58 -1.62 -20.80
CA SER A 49 14.74 -2.32 -21.78
C SER A 49 14.11 -3.63 -21.28
N ASN A 50 14.43 -4.09 -20.06
CA ASN A 50 13.85 -5.31 -19.50
C ASN A 50 13.94 -5.39 -17.97
N ILE A 51 13.10 -6.26 -17.40
CA ILE A 51 12.89 -6.41 -15.96
C ILE A 51 14.16 -6.84 -15.23
N ASN A 52 14.94 -7.75 -15.82
CA ASN A 52 16.16 -8.27 -15.19
C ASN A 52 17.24 -7.19 -15.06
N LYS A 53 17.36 -6.29 -16.05
CA LYS A 53 18.22 -5.11 -15.95
C LYS A 53 17.74 -4.18 -14.83
N GLY A 54 16.44 -3.91 -14.76
CA GLY A 54 15.85 -3.10 -13.69
C GLY A 54 16.14 -3.67 -12.30
N ILE A 55 15.98 -4.98 -12.11
CA ILE A 55 16.33 -5.69 -10.86
C ILE A 55 17.78 -5.42 -10.46
N ASN A 56 18.73 -5.56 -11.39
CA ASN A 56 20.15 -5.36 -11.11
C ASN A 56 20.45 -3.91 -10.72
N ILE A 57 19.78 -2.95 -11.35
CA ILE A 57 19.91 -1.52 -11.04
C ILE A 57 19.34 -1.24 -9.64
N ILE A 58 18.13 -1.72 -9.33
CA ILE A 58 17.50 -1.59 -8.00
C ILE A 58 18.45 -2.11 -6.92
N LYS A 59 18.93 -3.35 -7.08
CA LYS A 59 19.91 -3.96 -6.16
C LYS A 59 21.15 -3.08 -5.98
N SER A 60 21.73 -2.60 -7.08
CA SER A 60 22.96 -1.81 -7.03
C SER A 60 22.75 -0.46 -6.34
N ARG A 61 21.64 0.22 -6.65
CA ARG A 61 21.39 1.59 -6.19
C ARG A 61 20.80 1.68 -4.79
N LEU A 62 20.06 0.66 -4.34
CA LEU A 62 19.34 0.71 -3.06
C LEU A 62 20.04 -0.06 -1.93
N ARG A 63 21.07 -0.88 -2.22
CA ARG A 63 21.75 -1.73 -1.22
C ARG A 63 22.33 -1.00 -0.01
N SER A 64 22.65 0.28 -0.15
CA SER A 64 23.17 1.11 0.96
C SER A 64 22.21 2.22 1.39
N LYS A 65 21.00 2.28 0.83
CA LYS A 65 20.02 3.32 1.14
C LYS A 65 18.98 2.82 2.13
N LYS A 66 18.63 3.67 3.10
CA LYS A 66 17.50 3.48 4.00
C LYS A 66 16.23 3.96 3.28
N VAL A 67 15.44 3.05 2.74
CA VAL A 67 14.25 3.36 1.93
C VAL A 67 12.94 2.90 2.55
N LEU A 68 11.85 3.60 2.24
CA LEU A 68 10.49 3.14 2.49
C LEU A 68 9.86 2.71 1.16
N ILE A 69 9.40 1.47 1.05
CA ILE A 69 8.71 0.99 -0.14
C ILE A 69 7.36 0.43 0.27
N VAL A 70 6.29 0.93 -0.32
CA VAL A 70 4.96 0.35 -0.16
C VAL A 70 4.55 -0.30 -1.47
N ILE A 71 4.22 -1.59 -1.43
CA ILE A 71 3.83 -2.40 -2.58
C ILE A 71 2.36 -2.78 -2.39
N ASP A 72 1.48 -2.11 -3.12
CA ASP A 72 0.04 -2.17 -2.90
C ASP A 72 -0.68 -3.13 -3.86
N ASP A 73 -1.65 -3.90 -3.35
CA ASP A 73 -2.50 -4.85 -4.09
C ASP A 73 -1.69 -5.91 -4.86
N VAL A 74 -0.92 -6.72 -4.14
CA VAL A 74 -0.13 -7.83 -4.71
C VAL A 74 -0.90 -9.15 -4.66
N ASP A 75 -0.88 -9.93 -5.74
CA ASP A 75 -1.53 -11.25 -5.84
C ASP A 75 -0.62 -12.37 -6.39
N ARG A 76 0.63 -12.08 -6.78
CA ARG A 76 1.58 -13.08 -7.31
C ARG A 76 3.00 -12.84 -6.82
N LEU A 77 3.74 -13.91 -6.53
CA LEU A 77 5.11 -13.82 -6.03
C LEU A 77 6.04 -13.06 -7.00
N GLN A 78 5.86 -13.28 -8.31
CA GLN A 78 6.63 -12.63 -9.37
C GLN A 78 6.59 -11.09 -9.29
N GLN A 79 5.48 -10.52 -8.79
CA GLN A 79 5.37 -9.06 -8.59
C GLN A 79 6.39 -8.59 -7.56
N LEU A 80 6.47 -9.27 -6.41
CA LEU A 80 7.44 -8.98 -5.36
C LEU A 80 8.87 -9.23 -5.83
N GLU A 81 9.12 -10.34 -6.52
CA GLU A 81 10.45 -10.68 -7.07
C GLU A 81 10.99 -9.62 -8.02
N SER A 82 10.10 -8.89 -8.72
CA SER A 82 10.50 -7.86 -9.68
C SER A 82 10.96 -6.54 -9.05
N VAL A 83 10.40 -6.14 -7.90
CA VAL A 83 10.68 -4.82 -7.27
C VAL A 83 11.38 -4.94 -5.92
N ALA A 84 11.22 -6.06 -5.22
CA ALA A 84 11.76 -6.31 -3.90
C ALA A 84 12.07 -7.80 -3.71
N GLY A 85 12.89 -8.44 -4.54
CA GLY A 85 13.09 -9.89 -4.45
C GLY A 85 13.85 -10.40 -3.21
N SER A 86 14.48 -9.53 -2.42
CA SER A 86 15.12 -9.92 -1.16
C SER A 86 15.40 -8.69 -0.27
N PRO A 87 15.36 -8.83 1.07
CA PRO A 87 15.80 -7.77 1.99
C PRO A 87 17.23 -7.29 1.72
N LYS A 88 18.10 -8.13 1.14
CA LYS A 88 19.49 -7.80 0.78
C LYS A 88 19.62 -6.74 -0.31
N TRP A 89 18.52 -6.37 -0.97
CA TRP A 89 18.50 -5.33 -2.00
C TRP A 89 18.56 -3.93 -1.41
N PHE A 90 18.26 -3.80 -0.11
CA PHE A 90 18.05 -2.52 0.56
C PHE A 90 19.04 -2.33 1.70
N GLY A 91 19.34 -1.07 2.03
CA GLY A 91 20.23 -0.72 3.12
C GLY A 91 19.59 -0.95 4.49
N PRO A 92 20.41 -1.01 5.56
CA PRO A 92 19.93 -1.13 6.94
C PRO A 92 18.91 -0.05 7.30
N GLY A 93 17.88 -0.44 8.06
CA GLY A 93 16.79 0.44 8.48
C GLY A 93 15.73 0.72 7.41
N SER A 94 15.81 0.08 6.25
CA SER A 94 14.75 0.14 5.23
C SER A 94 13.48 -0.56 5.72
N THR A 95 12.33 -0.12 5.21
CA THR A 95 11.02 -0.68 5.53
C THR A 95 10.26 -0.96 4.23
N ILE A 96 9.81 -2.20 4.07
CA ILE A 96 9.01 -2.63 2.93
C ILE A 96 7.65 -3.06 3.48
N ILE A 97 6.59 -2.40 3.04
CA ILE A 97 5.20 -2.69 3.42
C ILE A 97 4.51 -3.30 2.21
N ILE A 98 3.93 -4.48 2.38
CA ILE A 98 3.20 -5.17 1.32
C ILE A 98 1.73 -5.21 1.73
N THR A 99 0.83 -4.82 0.83
CA THR A 99 -0.59 -5.10 0.99
C THR A 99 -1.01 -6.20 0.02
N THR A 100 -1.78 -7.16 0.54
CA THR A 100 -2.32 -8.26 -0.25
C THR A 100 -3.61 -8.74 0.39
N ARG A 101 -4.46 -9.36 -0.42
CA ARG A 101 -5.66 -10.07 0.03
C ARG A 101 -5.38 -11.55 0.28
N ASP A 102 -4.19 -12.03 -0.10
CA ASP A 102 -3.78 -13.42 0.02
C ASP A 102 -2.66 -13.54 1.06
N GLN A 103 -2.99 -14.08 2.23
CA GLN A 103 -2.02 -14.32 3.29
C GLN A 103 -0.98 -15.39 2.90
N HIS A 104 -1.34 -16.35 2.03
CA HIS A 104 -0.41 -17.41 1.61
C HIS A 104 0.76 -16.83 0.83
N LEU A 105 0.53 -15.78 0.03
CA LEU A 105 1.57 -15.05 -0.67
C LEU A 105 2.65 -14.52 0.27
N LEU A 106 2.26 -13.99 1.44
CA LEU A 106 3.21 -13.47 2.44
C LEU A 106 4.08 -14.59 3.02
N VAL A 107 3.50 -15.78 3.23
CA VAL A 107 4.24 -16.95 3.72
C VAL A 107 5.22 -17.44 2.68
N GLU A 108 4.79 -17.56 1.42
CA GLU A 108 5.63 -17.98 0.29
C GLU A 108 6.81 -17.02 0.08
N TYR A 109 6.57 -15.71 0.18
CA TYR A 109 7.61 -14.70 0.07
C TYR A 109 8.55 -14.65 1.30
N GLY A 110 8.18 -15.29 2.41
CA GLY A 110 9.00 -15.37 3.63
C GLY A 110 8.86 -14.17 4.56
N VAL A 111 7.70 -13.50 4.58
CA VAL A 111 7.41 -12.41 5.53
C VAL A 111 7.31 -12.97 6.95
N THR A 112 8.05 -12.40 7.88
CA THR A 112 8.05 -12.82 9.30
C THR A 112 6.94 -12.15 10.13
N ILE A 113 6.52 -10.93 9.74
CA ILE A 113 5.53 -10.14 10.46
C ILE A 113 4.41 -9.76 9.50
N SER A 114 3.21 -10.28 9.74
CA SER A 114 2.01 -9.90 8.99
C SER A 114 0.93 -9.43 9.95
N HIS A 115 0.09 -8.52 9.47
CA HIS A 115 -1.05 -7.99 10.21
C HIS A 115 -2.28 -8.07 9.32
N LYS A 116 -3.36 -8.65 9.86
CA LYS A 116 -4.65 -8.67 9.18
C LYS A 116 -5.34 -7.34 9.43
N ALA A 117 -5.62 -6.59 8.37
CA ALA A 117 -6.48 -5.41 8.48
C ALA A 117 -7.88 -5.86 8.93
N THR A 118 -8.35 -5.30 10.05
CA THR A 118 -9.67 -5.58 10.61
C THR A 118 -10.67 -4.49 10.21
N GLU A 119 -11.94 -4.83 10.31
CA GLU A 119 -13.05 -3.90 10.15
C GLU A 119 -13.02 -2.84 11.25
N LEU A 120 -13.61 -1.68 10.98
CA LEU A 120 -13.75 -0.62 11.97
C LEU A 120 -14.77 -1.01 13.03
N HIS A 121 -14.47 -0.67 14.28
CA HIS A 121 -15.46 -0.79 15.34
C HIS A 121 -16.57 0.26 15.16
N TYR A 122 -17.71 0.04 15.83
CA TYR A 122 -18.91 0.85 15.64
C TYR A 122 -18.66 2.37 15.77
N GLU A 123 -17.89 2.80 16.77
CA GLU A 123 -17.59 4.22 17.00
C GLU A 123 -16.78 4.82 15.84
N GLU A 124 -15.75 4.11 15.39
CA GLU A 124 -14.91 4.51 14.25
C GLU A 124 -15.70 4.51 12.95
N ALA A 125 -16.59 3.52 12.76
CA ALA A 125 -17.46 3.41 11.60
C ALA A 125 -18.50 4.56 11.55
N LEU A 126 -19.11 4.88 12.69
CA LEU A 126 -20.04 5.99 12.85
C LEU A 126 -19.37 7.33 12.55
N GLN A 127 -18.17 7.53 13.10
CA GLN A 127 -17.39 8.73 12.86
C GLN A 127 -17.02 8.85 11.38
N LEU A 128 -16.50 7.77 10.77
CA LEU A 128 -16.10 7.76 9.37
C LEU A 128 -17.28 8.07 8.45
N PHE A 129 -18.40 7.39 8.63
CA PHE A 129 -19.63 7.64 7.88
C PHE A 129 -20.09 9.09 8.02
N SER A 130 -20.14 9.60 9.26
CA SER A 130 -20.60 10.96 9.55
C SER A 130 -19.72 12.03 8.92
N GLN A 131 -18.41 11.81 8.87
CA GLN A 131 -17.47 12.72 8.21
C GLN A 131 -17.71 12.79 6.70
N HIS A 132 -18.17 11.70 6.08
CA HIS A 132 -18.43 11.67 4.64
C HIS A 132 -19.83 12.24 4.33
N ALA A 133 -20.86 11.82 5.07
CA ALA A 133 -22.25 12.25 4.91
C ALA A 133 -22.53 13.70 5.34
N PHE A 134 -22.02 14.09 6.50
CA PHE A 134 -22.44 15.31 7.19
C PHE A 134 -21.29 16.32 7.38
N LYS A 135 -20.06 15.94 7.03
CA LYS A 135 -18.83 16.74 7.24
C LYS A 135 -18.55 17.07 8.72
N GLN A 136 -19.00 16.20 9.62
CA GLN A 136 -18.78 16.31 11.08
C GLN A 136 -18.62 14.90 11.69
N ASN A 137 -18.19 14.81 12.94
CA ASN A 137 -17.84 13.51 13.56
C ASN A 137 -19.05 12.68 14.01
N VAL A 138 -20.25 13.25 14.00
CA VAL A 138 -21.48 12.60 14.50
C VAL A 138 -22.63 12.82 13.51
N PRO A 139 -23.64 11.95 13.48
CA PRO A 139 -24.81 12.16 12.64
C PRO A 139 -25.59 13.40 13.07
N LYS A 140 -26.37 13.97 12.14
CA LYS A 140 -27.42 14.94 12.49
C LYS A 140 -28.52 14.20 13.26
N GLU A 141 -29.20 14.88 14.20
CA GLU A 141 -30.21 14.26 15.08
C GLU A 141 -31.28 13.47 14.29
N ASP A 142 -31.82 14.06 13.22
CA ASP A 142 -32.83 13.42 12.36
C ASP A 142 -32.33 12.20 11.57
N TYR A 143 -31.01 11.97 11.55
CA TYR A 143 -30.36 10.93 10.74
C TYR A 143 -29.69 9.84 11.58
N VAL A 144 -29.84 9.86 12.91
CA VAL A 144 -29.20 8.89 13.81
C VAL A 144 -29.58 7.45 13.43
N ASP A 145 -30.89 7.16 13.33
CA ASP A 145 -31.37 5.80 13.02
C ASP A 145 -30.92 5.34 11.63
N LEU A 146 -30.99 6.23 10.63
CA LEU A 146 -30.54 5.92 9.27
C LEU A 146 -29.04 5.64 9.23
N SER A 147 -28.24 6.43 9.96
CA SER A 147 -26.78 6.25 10.05
C SER A 147 -26.45 4.88 10.66
N ASN A 148 -27.17 4.46 11.70
CA ASN A 148 -27.01 3.15 12.32
C ASN A 148 -27.32 2.01 11.33
N CYS A 149 -28.39 2.12 10.55
CA CYS A 149 -28.71 1.16 9.49
C CYS A 149 -27.59 1.08 8.43
N MET A 150 -27.05 2.22 8.00
CA MET A 150 -25.96 2.25 7.01
C MET A 150 -24.67 1.64 7.55
N ILE A 151 -24.34 1.87 8.83
CA ILE A 151 -23.16 1.28 9.47
C ILE A 151 -23.31 -0.24 9.58
N GLN A 152 -24.48 -0.73 9.98
CA GLN A 152 -24.77 -2.17 10.03
C GLN A 152 -24.66 -2.80 8.65
N TYR A 153 -25.18 -2.14 7.62
CA TYR A 153 -25.08 -2.61 6.23
C TYR A 153 -23.62 -2.65 5.74
N ALA A 154 -22.82 -1.63 6.08
CA ALA A 154 -21.42 -1.54 5.68
C ALA A 154 -20.50 -2.48 6.45
N GLN A 155 -20.96 -3.13 7.54
CA GLN A 155 -20.21 -4.11 8.34
C GLN A 155 -18.80 -3.64 8.76
N GLY A 156 -18.64 -2.34 9.02
CA GLY A 156 -17.34 -1.78 9.42
C GLY A 156 -16.32 -1.68 8.28
N PHE A 157 -16.67 -1.99 7.02
CA PHE A 157 -15.78 -1.83 5.87
C PHE A 157 -15.58 -0.35 5.55
N PRO A 158 -14.35 0.20 5.69
CA PRO A 158 -14.11 1.63 5.50
C PRO A 158 -14.56 2.15 4.14
N LEU A 159 -14.33 1.37 3.07
CA LEU A 159 -14.69 1.80 1.72
C LEU A 159 -16.20 1.90 1.52
N ALA A 160 -16.97 0.95 2.05
CA ALA A 160 -18.43 0.98 1.97
C ALA A 160 -19.01 2.18 2.74
N LEU A 161 -18.50 2.43 3.95
CA LEU A 161 -18.90 3.58 4.78
C LEU A 161 -18.68 4.91 4.06
N LYS A 162 -17.56 5.07 3.35
CA LYS A 162 -17.24 6.29 2.58
C LYS A 162 -18.10 6.49 1.33
N VAL A 163 -18.61 5.40 0.75
CA VAL A 163 -19.48 5.46 -0.44
C VAL A 163 -20.93 5.75 -0.04
N LEU A 164 -21.36 5.23 1.11
CA LEU A 164 -22.72 5.40 1.62
C LEU A 164 -22.93 6.75 2.31
N GLY A 165 -21.89 7.29 2.95
CA GLY A 165 -21.92 8.62 3.55
C GLY A 165 -21.57 9.68 2.52
#